data_AF-A0A2H1EHM8-F1
#
_entry.id   AF-A0A2H1EHM8-F1
#
_cell.length_a   1.000
_cell.length_b   1.000
_cell.length_c   1.000
_cell.angle_alpha   90.00
_cell.angle_beta   90.00
_cell.angle_gamma   90.00
#
_symmetry.space_group_name_H-M   'P 1'
#
loop_
_entity.id
_entity.type
_entity.pdbx_description
1 polymer ?
#
loop_
_entity_poly.entity_id
_entity_poly.type
_entity_poly.pdbx_seq_one_letter_code
_entity_poly.pdbx_strand_id
1 'polypeptide(L)'
;MSRLRYWKLTVEDVRKAQYDQKKVLIWEIKCPKDDKGAVFGVYIYRNGTPWDYDSIKGVTFYHNMIEQDEVDKITKFLKEKFGGEPAEKGSRIFLKGSREIYAPNEIADLAVQLGNNFEVSTELTIELENFSVEEQEKSNLPSGKILPIPGK
;
A
#
# COMPACT_ATOMS: atom_id res chain seq x y z
N MET A 1 -0.71 -18.08 -14.46
CA MET A 1 -1.33 -16.83 -13.96
C MET A 1 -0.26 -15.74 -13.91
N SER A 2 -0.35 -14.76 -14.81
CA SER A 2 0.57 -13.62 -14.85
C SER A 2 0.28 -12.69 -13.66
N ARG A 3 1.33 -12.11 -13.08
CA ARG A 3 1.22 -11.02 -12.11
C ARG A 3 2.04 -9.86 -12.63
N LEU A 4 1.53 -8.66 -12.49
CA LEU A 4 2.24 -7.45 -12.89
C LEU A 4 2.29 -6.52 -11.70
N ARG A 5 3.50 -6.07 -11.39
CA ARG A 5 3.73 -5.08 -10.34
C ARG A 5 4.12 -3.77 -11.00
N TYR A 6 3.42 -2.72 -10.62
CA TYR A 6 3.79 -1.35 -10.94
C TYR A 6 4.36 -0.72 -9.68
N TRP A 7 5.52 -0.10 -9.78
CA TRP A 7 6.25 0.49 -8.64
C TRP A 7 6.67 1.91 -8.98
N LYS A 8 7.03 2.70 -7.95
CA LYS A 8 7.35 4.12 -8.12
C LYS A 8 6.22 4.93 -8.76
N LEU A 9 4.97 4.50 -8.56
CA LEU A 9 3.80 5.22 -9.03
C LEU A 9 3.65 6.51 -8.22
N THR A 10 3.32 7.59 -8.91
CA THR A 10 2.92 8.85 -8.29
C THR A 10 1.43 8.80 -7.92
N VAL A 11 0.99 9.74 -7.08
CA VAL A 11 -0.45 9.94 -6.80
C VAL A 11 -1.23 10.13 -8.09
N GLU A 12 -0.68 10.87 -9.06
CA GLU A 12 -1.36 11.15 -10.33
C GLU A 12 -1.46 9.92 -11.23
N ASP A 13 -0.42 9.08 -11.26
CA ASP A 13 -0.48 7.80 -11.98
C ASP A 13 -1.62 6.93 -11.45
N VAL A 14 -1.74 6.83 -10.11
CA VAL A 14 -2.78 6.01 -9.46
C VAL A 14 -4.16 6.64 -9.61
N ARG A 15 -4.30 7.97 -9.50
CA ARG A 15 -5.59 8.67 -9.67
C ARG A 15 -6.18 8.50 -11.07
N LYS A 16 -5.32 8.40 -12.09
CA LYS A 16 -5.74 8.14 -13.49
C LYS A 16 -5.92 6.66 -13.82
N ALA A 17 -5.44 5.76 -12.95
CA ALA A 17 -5.44 4.33 -13.22
C ALA A 17 -6.86 3.75 -13.33
N GLN A 18 -7.02 2.80 -14.23
CA GLN A 18 -8.23 2.03 -14.46
C GLN A 18 -7.91 0.55 -14.41
N TYR A 19 -8.44 -0.15 -13.42
CA TYR A 19 -8.29 -1.60 -13.30
C TYR A 19 -9.47 -2.18 -12.51
N ASP A 20 -9.75 -3.47 -12.71
CA ASP A 20 -10.67 -4.19 -11.85
C ASP A 20 -10.05 -4.34 -10.45
N GLN A 21 -10.68 -3.73 -9.45
CA GLN A 21 -10.23 -3.77 -8.06
C GLN A 21 -10.08 -5.20 -7.53
N LYS A 22 -10.87 -6.15 -8.06
CA LYS A 22 -10.80 -7.57 -7.68
C LYS A 22 -9.46 -8.20 -8.03
N LYS A 23 -8.75 -7.65 -9.03
CA LYS A 23 -7.44 -8.13 -9.48
C LYS A 23 -6.28 -7.58 -8.66
N VAL A 24 -6.50 -6.60 -7.77
CA VAL A 24 -5.43 -6.05 -6.93
C VAL A 24 -5.03 -7.08 -5.88
N LEU A 25 -3.81 -7.59 -5.96
CA LEU A 25 -3.23 -8.48 -4.95
C LEU A 25 -2.59 -7.70 -3.80
N ILE A 26 -1.88 -6.63 -4.15
CA ILE A 26 -1.10 -5.82 -3.22
C ILE A 26 -1.24 -4.36 -3.63
N TRP A 27 -1.33 -3.48 -2.65
CA TRP A 27 -0.87 -2.11 -2.83
C TRP A 27 -0.05 -1.67 -1.61
N GLU A 28 0.89 -0.77 -1.83
CA GLU A 28 1.72 -0.15 -0.81
C GLU A 28 1.86 1.34 -1.10
N ILE A 29 1.82 2.16 -0.05
CA ILE A 29 2.21 3.56 -0.06
C ILE A 29 3.42 3.68 0.86
N LYS A 30 4.60 3.80 0.26
CA LYS A 30 5.85 4.00 0.97
C LYS A 30 6.06 5.49 1.23
N CYS A 31 6.40 5.82 2.47
CA CYS A 31 6.50 7.18 2.97
C CYS A 31 7.90 7.43 3.57
N PRO A 32 8.93 7.71 2.75
CA PRO A 32 10.25 8.05 3.27
C PRO A 32 10.22 9.43 3.93
N LYS A 33 10.82 9.51 5.12
CA LYS A 33 10.85 10.71 5.96
C LYS A 33 12.17 11.46 5.87
N ASP A 34 13.28 10.73 5.70
CA ASP A 34 14.59 11.33 5.51
C ASP A 34 15.53 10.47 4.65
N ASP A 35 16.71 11.02 4.33
CA ASP A 35 17.77 10.34 3.57
C ASP A 35 18.59 9.36 4.43
N LYS A 36 18.33 9.29 5.74
CA LYS A 36 19.02 8.40 6.69
C LYS A 36 18.33 7.05 6.84
N GLY A 37 17.18 6.87 6.20
CA GLY A 37 16.45 5.61 6.15
C GLY A 37 15.20 5.57 7.04
N ALA A 38 14.81 6.69 7.65
CA ALA A 38 13.54 6.80 8.34
C ALA A 38 12.39 6.67 7.32
N VAL A 39 11.52 5.67 7.51
CA VAL A 39 10.44 5.36 6.58
C VAL A 39 9.32 4.62 7.29
N PHE A 40 8.09 4.85 6.85
CA PHE A 40 6.99 3.94 7.09
C PHE A 40 6.30 3.59 5.78
N GLY A 41 5.61 2.45 5.72
CA GLY A 41 4.86 2.05 4.55
C GLY A 41 3.53 1.43 4.94
N VAL A 42 2.45 1.94 4.37
CA VAL A 42 1.08 1.43 4.58
C VAL A 42 0.71 0.54 3.42
N TYR A 43 0.22 -0.66 3.69
CA TYR A 43 -0.04 -1.66 2.66
C TYR A 43 -1.20 -2.59 3.00
N ILE A 44 -1.69 -3.25 1.96
CA ILE A 44 -2.63 -4.38 2.05
C ILE A 44 -2.11 -5.52 1.21
N TYR A 45 -2.25 -6.74 1.73
CA TYR A 45 -2.24 -7.96 0.95
C TYR A 45 -3.66 -8.51 0.88
N ARG A 46 -4.21 -8.69 -0.34
CA ARG A 46 -5.58 -9.17 -0.53
C ARG A 46 -5.82 -10.51 0.16
N ASN A 47 -4.81 -11.38 0.25
CA ASN A 47 -4.94 -12.68 0.90
C ASN A 47 -4.59 -12.65 2.40
N GLY A 48 -4.36 -11.46 2.97
CA GLY A 48 -3.94 -11.24 4.34
C GLY A 48 -2.43 -11.09 4.49
N THR A 49 -2.03 -10.30 5.47
CA THR A 49 -0.63 -10.11 5.85
C THR A 49 -0.19 -11.26 6.75
N PRO A 50 0.94 -11.93 6.46
CA PRO A 50 1.44 -13.02 7.29
C PRO A 50 1.76 -12.59 8.72
N TRP A 51 1.21 -13.35 9.67
CA TRP A 51 1.51 -13.34 11.08
C TRP A 51 1.76 -14.78 11.53
N ASP A 52 3.02 -15.20 11.58
CA ASP A 52 3.40 -16.61 11.83
C ASP A 52 2.73 -17.53 10.78
N TYR A 53 1.85 -18.42 11.23
CA TYR A 53 1.10 -19.35 10.38
C TYR A 53 -0.27 -18.80 9.95
N ASP A 54 -0.65 -17.62 10.46
CA ASP A 54 -1.93 -16.98 10.16
C ASP A 54 -1.79 -15.89 9.09
N SER A 55 -2.88 -15.64 8.37
CA SER A 55 -3.00 -14.50 7.45
C SER A 55 -4.04 -13.52 7.98
N ILE A 56 -3.57 -12.33 8.36
CA ILE A 56 -4.39 -11.30 8.99
C ILE A 56 -4.95 -10.36 7.93
N LYS A 57 -6.27 -10.21 7.89
CA LYS A 57 -6.97 -9.25 7.01
C LYS A 57 -6.96 -7.84 7.60
N GLY A 58 -6.99 -6.85 6.71
CA GLY A 58 -6.96 -5.43 7.06
C GLY A 58 -5.65 -4.72 6.70
N VAL A 59 -5.67 -3.40 6.85
CA VAL A 59 -4.53 -2.51 6.64
C VAL A 59 -3.41 -2.86 7.61
N THR A 60 -2.19 -2.93 7.10
CA THR A 60 -0.97 -3.07 7.89
C THR A 60 -0.04 -1.92 7.54
N PHE A 61 0.80 -1.48 8.48
CA PHE A 61 1.94 -0.66 8.14
C PHE A 61 3.21 -1.16 8.81
N TYR A 62 4.34 -0.94 8.16
CA TYR A 62 5.67 -1.12 8.75
C TYR A 62 6.31 0.24 9.01
N HIS A 63 7.30 0.27 9.89
CA HIS A 63 8.15 1.45 10.10
C HIS A 63 9.62 1.04 10.28
N ASN A 64 10.52 1.97 10.05
CA ASN A 64 11.95 1.85 10.34
C ASN A 64 12.47 3.22 10.77
N MET A 65 13.17 3.26 11.90
CA MET A 65 13.74 4.51 12.46
C MET A 65 12.69 5.64 12.61
N ILE A 66 11.47 5.28 12.99
CA ILE A 66 10.39 6.21 13.35
C ILE A 66 10.18 6.13 14.85
N GLU A 67 10.11 7.28 15.51
CA GLU A 67 9.87 7.39 16.95
C GLU A 67 8.48 6.87 17.34
N GLN A 68 8.35 6.32 18.55
CA GLN A 68 7.12 5.67 18.99
C GLN A 68 5.91 6.62 18.99
N ASP A 69 6.10 7.90 19.33
CA ASP A 69 5.01 8.87 19.34
C ASP A 69 4.43 9.10 17.93
N GLU A 70 5.26 9.01 16.89
CA GLU A 70 4.83 9.09 15.50
C GLU A 70 4.18 7.78 15.04
N VAL A 71 4.69 6.62 15.46
CA VAL A 71 4.04 5.31 15.24
C VAL A 71 2.61 5.31 15.83
N ASP A 72 2.44 5.86 17.03
CA ASP A 72 1.14 5.97 17.69
C ASP A 72 0.19 6.92 16.93
N LYS A 73 0.70 8.04 16.41
CA LYS A 73 -0.06 8.98 15.56
C LYS A 73 -0.50 8.32 14.25
N ILE A 74 0.39 7.60 13.56
CA ILE A 74 0.08 6.85 12.34
C ILE A 74 -1.00 5.80 12.63
N THR A 75 -0.83 5.03 13.71
CA THR A 75 -1.80 4.02 14.14
C THR A 75 -3.17 4.62 14.40
N LYS A 76 -3.23 5.73 15.14
CA LYS A 76 -4.49 6.44 15.42
C LYS A 76 -5.15 6.93 14.13
N PHE A 77 -4.41 7.60 13.25
CA PHE A 77 -4.92 8.10 11.96
C PHE A 77 -5.53 6.97 11.11
N LEU A 78 -4.80 5.86 10.95
CA LEU A 78 -5.27 4.73 10.15
C LEU A 78 -6.47 4.03 10.80
N LYS A 79 -6.48 3.88 12.14
CA LYS A 79 -7.61 3.30 12.88
C LYS A 79 -8.87 4.15 12.77
N GLU A 80 -8.76 5.48 12.88
CA GLU A 80 -9.90 6.39 12.70
C GLU A 80 -10.48 6.28 11.28
N LYS A 81 -9.63 6.05 10.28
CA LYS A 81 -10.01 5.97 8.87
C LYS A 81 -10.59 4.61 8.45
N PHE A 82 -10.04 3.51 8.97
CA PHE A 82 -10.35 2.15 8.51
C PHE A 82 -10.93 1.24 9.60
N GLY A 83 -10.94 1.68 10.87
CA GLY A 83 -11.29 0.85 12.01
C GLY A 83 -10.23 -0.21 12.31
N GLY A 84 -10.70 -1.35 12.82
CA GLY A 84 -9.86 -2.50 13.17
C GLY A 84 -9.21 -2.41 14.55
N GLU A 85 -8.69 -3.55 15.00
CA GLU A 85 -8.01 -3.70 16.27
C GLU A 85 -6.48 -3.63 16.07
N PRO A 86 -5.78 -2.63 16.63
CA PRO A 86 -4.33 -2.53 16.52
C PRO A 86 -3.63 -3.71 17.21
N ALA A 87 -2.64 -4.29 16.54
CA ALA A 87 -1.75 -5.29 17.11
C ALA A 87 -0.34 -5.12 16.52
N GLU A 88 0.68 -5.20 17.37
CA GLU A 88 2.08 -5.00 16.99
C GLU A 88 2.83 -6.32 16.87
N LYS A 89 3.73 -6.41 15.88
CA LYS A 89 4.67 -7.51 15.73
C LYS A 89 5.97 -7.06 15.09
N GLY A 90 7.00 -6.88 15.93
CA GLY A 90 8.24 -6.25 15.51
C GLY A 90 7.94 -4.84 15.00
N SER A 91 8.54 -4.44 13.88
CA SER A 91 8.31 -3.12 13.29
C SER A 91 7.05 -3.01 12.42
N ARG A 92 6.03 -3.84 12.68
CA ARG A 92 4.76 -3.85 11.93
C ARG A 92 3.58 -3.68 12.88
N ILE A 93 2.65 -2.83 12.47
CA ILE A 93 1.36 -2.62 13.13
C ILE A 93 0.24 -3.10 12.21
N PHE A 94 -0.62 -3.95 12.73
CA PHE A 94 -1.76 -4.53 12.04
C PHE A 94 -3.04 -3.89 12.57
N LEU A 95 -3.90 -3.40 11.68
CA LEU A 95 -5.27 -3.04 12.04
C LEU A 95 -6.18 -4.23 11.70
N LYS A 96 -6.22 -5.21 12.60
CA LYS A 96 -6.91 -6.49 12.38
C LYS A 96 -8.38 -6.26 12.07
N GLY A 97 -8.85 -6.81 10.95
CA GLY A 97 -10.25 -6.69 10.53
C GLY A 97 -10.67 -5.27 10.11
N SER A 98 -9.72 -4.37 9.87
CA SER A 98 -10.02 -3.04 9.32
C SER A 98 -10.56 -3.12 7.89
N ARG A 99 -11.30 -2.07 7.48
CA ARG A 99 -11.82 -1.93 6.12
C ARG A 99 -10.67 -1.86 5.11
N GLU A 100 -10.70 -2.75 4.12
CA GLU A 100 -9.74 -2.77 3.02
C GLU A 100 -10.21 -1.89 1.86
N ILE A 101 -9.28 -1.22 1.19
CA ILE A 101 -9.53 -0.41 -0.01
C ILE A 101 -8.76 -0.97 -1.20
N TYR A 102 -9.31 -0.82 -2.39
CA TYR A 102 -8.67 -1.30 -3.63
C TYR A 102 -8.89 -0.34 -4.81
N ALA A 103 -9.79 0.63 -4.67
CA ALA A 103 -10.05 1.63 -5.69
C ALA A 103 -8.85 2.56 -5.87
N PRO A 104 -8.44 2.88 -7.11
CA PRO A 104 -7.32 3.79 -7.36
C PRO A 104 -7.48 5.15 -6.65
N ASN A 105 -8.68 5.73 -6.70
CA ASN A 105 -8.96 7.01 -6.03
C ASN A 105 -8.80 6.93 -4.50
N GLU A 106 -9.28 5.87 -3.85
CA GLU A 106 -9.12 5.72 -2.40
C GLU A 106 -7.65 5.58 -1.99
N ILE A 107 -6.86 4.84 -2.78
CA ILE A 107 -5.42 4.65 -2.54
C ILE A 107 -4.67 5.97 -2.76
N ALA A 108 -4.97 6.68 -3.85
CA ALA A 108 -4.37 7.98 -4.15
C ALA A 108 -4.71 9.04 -3.07
N ASP A 109 -5.96 9.09 -2.62
CA ASP A 109 -6.39 9.99 -1.55
C ASP A 109 -5.73 9.66 -0.21
N LEU A 110 -5.54 8.37 0.10
CA LEU A 110 -4.77 7.95 1.27
C LEU A 110 -3.32 8.43 1.18
N ALA A 111 -2.67 8.30 0.02
CA ALA A 111 -1.29 8.76 -0.17
C ALA A 111 -1.15 10.27 0.03
N VAL A 112 -2.09 11.07 -0.49
CA VAL A 112 -2.12 12.52 -0.24
C VAL A 112 -2.28 12.83 1.25
N GLN A 113 -3.18 12.13 1.93
CA GLN A 113 -3.41 12.35 3.36
C GLN A 113 -2.19 11.97 4.21
N LEU A 114 -1.52 10.85 3.88
CA LEU A 114 -0.28 10.45 4.55
C LEU A 114 0.82 11.49 4.32
N GLY A 115 1.01 11.93 3.07
CA GLY A 115 2.01 12.95 2.75
C GLY A 115 1.78 14.27 3.49
N ASN A 116 0.53 14.73 3.56
CA ASN A 116 0.19 15.98 4.24
C ASN A 116 0.24 15.86 5.77
N ASN A 117 -0.28 14.79 6.36
CA ASN A 117 -0.40 14.66 7.82
C ASN A 117 0.94 14.36 8.51
N PHE A 118 1.89 13.76 7.79
CA PHE A 118 3.18 13.34 8.33
C PHE A 118 4.37 14.06 7.68
N GLU A 119 4.10 15.01 6.78
CA GLU A 119 5.09 15.81 6.04
C GLU A 119 6.13 14.94 5.32
N VAL A 120 5.64 13.94 4.57
CA VAL A 120 6.46 12.95 3.86
C VAL A 120 6.13 12.94 2.37
N SER A 121 7.11 12.52 1.56
CA SER A 121 6.82 12.15 0.17
C SER A 121 6.13 10.77 0.13
N THR A 122 5.45 10.45 -0.97
CA THR A 122 4.81 9.15 -1.14
C THR A 122 5.18 8.49 -2.46
N GLU A 123 5.47 7.19 -2.38
CA GLU A 123 5.75 6.32 -3.52
C GLU A 123 4.78 5.14 -3.49
N LEU A 124 4.01 4.94 -4.56
CA LEU A 124 2.97 3.92 -4.60
C LEU A 124 3.42 2.69 -5.39
N THR A 125 2.98 1.52 -4.94
CA THR A 125 3.13 0.24 -5.63
C THR A 125 1.77 -0.44 -5.71
N ILE A 126 1.44 -1.03 -6.85
CA ILE A 126 0.23 -1.83 -7.07
C ILE A 126 0.62 -3.12 -7.79
N GLU A 127 0.19 -4.27 -7.28
CA GLU A 127 0.32 -5.57 -7.93
C GLU A 127 -1.05 -6.11 -8.34
N LEU A 128 -1.17 -6.51 -9.60
CA LEU A 128 -2.38 -7.03 -10.21
C LEU A 128 -2.17 -8.48 -10.65
N GLU A 129 -3.17 -9.34 -10.41
CA GLU A 129 -3.22 -10.69 -10.95
C GLU A 129 -4.03 -10.79 -12.22
N ASN A 130 -3.63 -11.70 -13.11
CA ASN A 130 -4.34 -12.02 -14.35
C ASN A 130 -4.71 -10.77 -15.17
N PHE A 131 -3.77 -9.81 -15.23
CA PHE A 131 -3.93 -8.55 -15.93
C PHE A 131 -3.47 -8.72 -17.37
N SER A 132 -4.41 -8.76 -18.30
CA SER A 132 -4.17 -9.02 -19.72
C SER A 132 -3.48 -7.83 -20.41
N VAL A 133 -2.98 -8.03 -21.64
CA VAL A 133 -2.36 -6.95 -22.42
C VAL A 133 -3.37 -5.86 -22.76
N GLU A 134 -4.58 -6.23 -23.17
CA GLU A 134 -5.66 -5.28 -23.46
C GLU A 134 -6.03 -4.44 -22.23
N GLU A 135 -6.09 -5.07 -21.05
CA GLU A 135 -6.34 -4.34 -19.81
C GLU A 135 -5.20 -3.39 -19.46
N GLN A 136 -3.94 -3.79 -19.67
CA GLN A 136 -2.78 -2.92 -19.47
C GLN A 136 -2.85 -1.68 -20.37
N GLU A 137 -3.15 -1.85 -21.66
CA GLU A 137 -3.27 -0.75 -22.62
C GLU A 137 -4.37 0.24 -22.24
N LYS A 138 -5.47 -0.25 -21.63
CA LYS A 138 -6.60 0.57 -21.16
C LYS A 138 -6.42 1.10 -19.74
N SER A 139 -5.37 0.70 -19.03
CA SER A 139 -5.26 0.93 -17.58
C SER A 139 -4.81 2.32 -17.18
N ASN A 140 -4.26 3.11 -18.10
CA ASN A 140 -3.49 4.33 -17.83
C ASN A 140 -2.30 4.15 -16.87
N LEU A 141 -1.97 2.92 -16.45
CA LEU A 141 -0.77 2.66 -15.67
C LEU A 141 0.46 2.76 -16.58
N PRO A 142 1.52 3.47 -16.16
CA PRO A 142 2.68 3.72 -17.00
C PRO A 142 3.48 2.43 -17.24
N SER A 143 3.61 2.02 -18.51
CA SER A 143 4.35 0.82 -18.93
C SER A 143 5.82 0.85 -18.48
N GLY A 144 6.46 2.02 -18.48
CA GLY A 144 7.84 2.20 -18.01
C GLY A 144 8.05 1.99 -16.50
N LYS A 145 6.96 1.81 -15.74
CA LYS A 145 7.00 1.53 -14.29
C LYS A 145 6.57 0.11 -13.96
N ILE A 146 6.55 -0.79 -14.94
CA ILE A 146 6.38 -2.22 -14.68
C ILE A 146 7.66 -2.77 -14.07
N LEU A 147 7.53 -3.42 -12.92
CA LEU A 147 8.59 -4.21 -12.29
C LEU A 147 8.35 -5.69 -12.62
N PRO A 148 9.26 -6.36 -13.34
CA PRO A 148 9.20 -7.80 -13.55
C PRO A 148 9.20 -8.52 -12.20
N ILE A 149 8.38 -9.55 -12.05
CA ILE A 149 8.41 -10.44 -10.88
C ILE A 149 9.26 -11.66 -11.26
N PRO A 150 10.50 -11.77 -10.76
CA PRO A 150 11.39 -12.88 -11.11
C PRO A 150 10.87 -14.21 -10.58
N GLY A 151 11.20 -15.32 -11.25
CA GLY A 151 10.90 -16.68 -10.78
C GLY A 151 9.51 -17.20 -11.16
N LYS A 152 8.93 -16.69 -12.25
CA LYS A 152 7.87 -17.34 -13.01
C LYS A 152 8.35 -17.72 -14.40
#